data_AF-A0A6N8V5K7-F1
#
_entry.id   AF-A0A6N8V5K7-F1
#
_cell.length_a   1.000
_cell.length_b   1.000
_cell.length_c   1.000
_cell.angle_alpha   90.00
_cell.angle_beta   90.00
_cell.angle_gamma   90.00
#
_symmetry.space_group_name_H-M   'P 1'
#
loop_
_entity.id
_entity.type
_entity.pdbx_description
1 polymer ?
#
loop_
_entity_poly.entity_id
_entity_poly.type
_entity_poly.pdbx_seq_one_letter_code
_entity_poly.pdbx_strand_id
1 'polypeptide(L)'
;MQDPAFKRLFCHPKAMENVVRRYAPTEAEGIDFATLEELNAELVGEALVRRYPDMLWTARQADEGVEPGDLARIILKLEQDRSVVGTLVTLSELDRVANETGSQYHRLMAECVAEMLVSSGRITRRQSQEVTTMAQVSTEYQRSLEEWGRKRREQALGDMLCKQVSIRFGSGVAAEVRALIVDMSESGGLVEAASAVVECSTPDELLTRVRRMTSA
;
A
#
# COMPACT_ATOMS: atom_id res chain seq x y z
N MET A 1 -6.10 -35.75 21.30
CA MET A 1 -6.82 -34.99 22.34
C MET A 1 -5.93 -33.82 22.72
N GLN A 2 -6.18 -32.61 22.18
CA GLN A 2 -5.42 -31.42 22.57
C GLN A 2 -5.83 -31.01 23.99
N ASP A 3 -4.85 -30.75 24.85
CA ASP A 3 -5.07 -30.30 26.22
C ASP A 3 -5.81 -28.95 26.22
N PRO A 4 -6.99 -28.83 26.85
CA PRO A 4 -7.71 -27.57 27.00
C PRO A 4 -6.86 -26.44 27.61
N ALA A 5 -5.90 -26.78 28.47
CA ALA A 5 -4.96 -25.82 29.05
C ALA A 5 -4.02 -25.22 27.99
N PHE A 6 -3.62 -26.02 27.00
CA PHE A 6 -2.78 -25.56 25.89
C PHE A 6 -3.53 -24.53 25.04
N LYS A 7 -4.82 -24.77 24.74
CA LYS A 7 -5.66 -23.79 24.03
C LYS A 7 -5.76 -22.47 24.79
N ARG A 8 -5.94 -22.50 26.12
CA ARG A 8 -6.02 -21.28 26.94
C ARG A 8 -4.74 -20.43 26.89
N LEU A 9 -3.58 -21.04 26.67
CA LEU A 9 -2.31 -20.30 26.53
C LEU A 9 -2.34 -19.38 25.30
N PHE A 10 -2.89 -19.87 24.18
CA PHE A 10 -2.97 -19.11 22.92
C PHE A 10 -4.18 -18.17 22.85
N CYS A 11 -5.04 -18.15 23.88
CA CYS A 11 -6.04 -17.11 24.07
C CYS A 11 -5.45 -15.78 24.59
N HIS A 12 -4.16 -15.77 24.98
CA HIS A 12 -3.53 -14.56 25.50
C HIS A 12 -2.75 -13.82 24.39
N PRO A 13 -3.04 -12.54 24.09
CA PRO A 13 -2.40 -11.80 23.01
C PRO A 13 -0.86 -11.83 23.08
N LYS A 14 -0.31 -11.66 24.29
CA LYS A 14 1.15 -11.70 24.51
C LYS A 14 1.78 -13.07 24.23
N ALA A 15 1.06 -14.16 24.50
CA ALA A 15 1.55 -15.50 24.15
C ALA A 15 1.59 -15.64 22.63
N MET A 16 0.59 -15.09 21.94
CA MET A 16 0.53 -15.14 20.49
C MET A 16 1.64 -14.30 19.84
N GLU A 17 1.86 -13.08 20.33
CA GLU A 17 3.00 -12.24 19.93
C GLU A 17 4.34 -12.98 20.09
N ASN A 18 4.58 -13.58 21.25
CA ASN A 18 5.83 -14.27 21.53
C ASN A 18 6.08 -15.44 20.57
N VAL A 19 5.03 -16.17 20.20
CA VAL A 19 5.10 -17.28 19.25
C VAL A 19 5.40 -16.76 17.85
N VAL A 20 4.68 -15.74 17.37
CA VAL A 20 4.90 -15.17 16.04
C VAL A 20 6.32 -14.59 15.96
N ARG A 21 6.77 -13.80 16.94
CA ARG A 21 8.15 -13.28 16.99
C ARG A 21 9.20 -14.38 17.02
N ARG A 22 8.91 -15.52 17.65
CA ARG A 22 9.87 -16.62 17.79
C ARG A 22 10.01 -17.45 16.52
N TYR A 23 8.91 -17.68 15.81
CA TYR A 23 8.86 -18.65 14.70
C TYR A 23 8.69 -18.00 13.31
N ALA A 24 8.25 -16.74 13.25
CA ALA A 24 8.07 -15.95 12.03
C ALA A 24 8.60 -14.51 12.25
N PRO A 25 9.91 -14.34 12.54
CA PRO A 25 10.47 -13.06 12.95
C PRO A 25 10.37 -11.98 11.87
N THR A 26 10.52 -12.33 10.60
CA THR A 26 10.42 -11.40 9.47
C THR A 26 9.01 -10.84 9.34
N GLU A 27 8.00 -11.70 9.46
CA GLU A 27 6.60 -11.31 9.40
C GLU A 27 6.20 -10.50 10.65
N ALA A 28 6.79 -10.81 11.80
CA ALA A 28 6.53 -10.10 13.06
C ALA A 28 6.98 -8.63 13.06
N GLU A 29 7.92 -8.23 12.20
CA GLU A 29 8.36 -6.84 12.08
C GLU A 29 7.24 -5.94 11.53
N GLY A 30 6.37 -6.48 10.69
CA GLY A 30 5.26 -5.75 10.06
C GLY A 30 3.94 -5.83 10.81
N ILE A 31 3.86 -6.42 12.01
CA ILE A 31 2.60 -6.62 12.74
C ILE A 31 2.51 -5.64 13.93
N ASP A 32 1.42 -4.87 13.99
CA ASP A 32 1.05 -4.11 15.18
C ASP A 32 0.34 -5.02 16.19
N PHE A 33 1.13 -5.69 17.03
CA PHE A 33 0.63 -6.57 18.09
C PHE A 33 -0.23 -5.85 19.14
N ALA A 34 -0.24 -4.52 19.20
CA ALA A 34 -1.16 -3.79 20.07
C ALA A 34 -2.62 -3.87 19.59
N THR A 35 -2.84 -4.24 18.33
CA THR A 35 -4.16 -4.39 17.71
C THR A 35 -4.62 -5.85 17.63
N LEU A 36 -3.96 -6.75 18.36
CA LEU A 36 -4.24 -8.18 18.28
C LEU A 36 -5.63 -8.49 18.89
N GLU A 37 -6.55 -8.97 18.05
CA GLU A 37 -7.93 -9.30 18.43
C GLU A 37 -8.27 -10.76 18.08
N GLU A 38 -8.91 -11.46 19.01
CA GLU A 38 -9.41 -12.81 18.78
C GLU A 38 -10.66 -12.74 17.89
N LEU A 39 -10.63 -13.42 16.74
CA LEU A 39 -11.83 -13.59 15.93
C LEU A 39 -12.71 -14.65 16.54
N ASN A 40 -13.96 -14.26 16.82
CA ASN A 40 -14.98 -15.23 17.16
C ASN A 40 -15.28 -16.08 15.92
N ALA A 41 -14.64 -17.24 15.85
CA ALA A 41 -14.80 -18.20 14.78
C ALA A 41 -16.01 -19.12 15.00
N GLU A 42 -16.95 -18.83 15.91
CA GLU A 42 -18.14 -19.66 16.11
C GLU A 42 -18.95 -19.78 14.80
N LEU A 43 -18.88 -20.96 14.18
CA LEU A 43 -19.64 -21.29 12.99
C LEU A 43 -20.92 -22.02 13.42
N VAL A 44 -22.08 -21.45 13.09
CA VAL A 44 -23.36 -22.12 13.28
C VAL A 44 -23.81 -22.68 11.92
N GLY A 45 -23.75 -24.00 11.77
CA GLY A 45 -24.24 -24.66 10.55
C GLY A 45 -25.76 -24.63 10.43
N GLU A 46 -26.30 -24.98 9.25
CA GLU A 46 -27.76 -24.96 8.96
C GLU A 46 -28.60 -25.80 9.94
N ALA A 47 -28.00 -26.83 10.55
CA ALA A 47 -28.63 -27.65 11.58
C ALA A 47 -28.52 -27.06 13.01
N LEU A 48 -28.16 -25.78 13.16
CA LEU A 48 -27.84 -25.11 14.43
C LEU A 48 -26.70 -25.77 15.23
N VAL A 49 -25.89 -26.58 14.55
CA VAL A 49 -24.71 -27.21 15.16
C VAL A 49 -23.60 -26.17 15.21
N ARG A 50 -23.20 -25.82 16.43
CA ARG A 50 -22.05 -24.93 16.69
C ARG A 50 -20.76 -25.70 16.48
N ARG A 51 -19.88 -25.15 15.67
CA ARG A 51 -18.49 -25.58 15.53
C ARG A 51 -17.60 -24.44 15.97
N TYR A 52 -16.61 -24.76 16.79
CA TYR A 52 -15.55 -23.84 17.19
C TYR A 52 -14.30 -24.27 16.41
N PRO A 53 -13.94 -23.56 15.33
CA PRO A 53 -12.68 -23.75 14.62
C PRO A 53 -11.48 -23.51 15.53
N ASP A 54 -10.29 -23.77 15.00
CA ASP A 54 -9.07 -23.34 15.66
C ASP A 54 -9.07 -21.82 15.88
N MET A 55 -8.41 -21.37 16.95
CA MET A 55 -8.35 -19.95 17.33
C MET A 55 -7.76 -19.13 16.19
N LEU A 56 -8.50 -18.10 15.77
CA LEU A 56 -8.05 -17.14 14.77
C LEU A 56 -7.80 -15.80 15.45
N TRP A 57 -6.69 -15.17 15.09
CA TRP A 57 -6.30 -13.84 15.57
C TRP A 57 -6.17 -12.90 14.36
N THR A 58 -6.56 -11.64 14.54
CA THR A 58 -6.23 -10.55 13.60
C THR A 58 -5.31 -9.56 14.28
N ALA A 59 -4.49 -8.89 13.49
CA ALA A 59 -3.80 -7.67 13.88
C ALA A 59 -3.62 -6.82 12.63
N ARG A 60 -3.55 -5.50 12.81
CA ARG A 60 -3.17 -4.57 11.75
C ARG A 60 -1.69 -4.76 11.42
N GLN A 61 -1.34 -4.48 10.17
CA GLN A 61 0.06 -4.27 9.84
C GLN A 61 0.50 -2.88 10.31
N ALA A 62 1.74 -2.78 10.77
CA ALA A 62 2.37 -1.48 10.98
C ALA A 62 2.52 -0.81 9.61
N ASP A 63 1.93 0.39 9.46
CA ASP A 63 1.76 1.15 8.22
C ASP A 63 2.83 0.86 7.14
N GLU A 64 2.44 0.08 6.13
CA GLU A 64 2.95 0.10 4.76
C GLU A 64 1.91 -0.61 3.86
N GLY A 65 1.66 -0.05 2.67
CA GLY A 65 0.48 -0.29 1.86
C GLY A 65 0.14 -1.76 1.51
N VAL A 66 -1.18 -1.99 1.40
CA VAL A 66 -1.89 -3.23 1.03
C VAL A 66 -1.79 -4.32 2.10
N GLU A 67 -2.84 -4.46 2.91
CA GLU A 67 -2.87 -5.42 4.01
C GLU A 67 -2.89 -6.88 3.49
N PRO A 68 -2.12 -7.81 4.08
CA PRO A 68 -2.17 -9.25 3.80
C PRO A 68 -3.56 -9.85 3.94
N GLY A 69 -4.42 -9.22 4.75
CA GLY A 69 -5.84 -9.54 4.86
C GLY A 69 -6.62 -9.40 3.55
N ASP A 70 -6.17 -8.54 2.62
CA ASP A 70 -6.84 -8.34 1.35
C ASP A 70 -6.76 -9.56 0.45
N LEU A 71 -5.61 -10.24 0.38
CA LEU A 71 -5.46 -11.45 -0.46
C LEU A 71 -6.32 -12.60 0.04
N ALA A 72 -6.29 -12.88 1.34
CA ALA A 72 -7.13 -13.91 1.95
C ALA A 72 -8.62 -13.59 1.74
N ARG A 73 -9.03 -12.33 1.94
CA ARG A 73 -10.39 -11.85 1.71
C ARG A 73 -10.83 -12.01 0.25
N ILE A 74 -9.96 -11.67 -0.71
CA ILE A 74 -10.23 -11.79 -2.15
C ILE A 74 -10.37 -13.25 -2.56
N ILE A 75 -9.51 -14.13 -2.04
CA ILE A 75 -9.61 -15.59 -2.30
C ILE A 75 -10.91 -16.15 -1.72
N LEU A 76 -11.29 -15.77 -0.50
CA LEU A 76 -12.56 -16.19 0.11
C LEU A 76 -13.78 -15.69 -0.68
N LYS A 77 -13.75 -14.45 -1.19
CA LYS A 77 -14.79 -13.94 -2.09
C LYS A 77 -14.90 -14.78 -3.36
N LEU A 78 -13.77 -15.15 -3.99
CA LEU A 78 -13.78 -16.00 -5.20
C LEU A 78 -14.38 -17.38 -4.93
N GLU A 79 -14.20 -17.92 -3.73
CA GLU A 79 -14.82 -19.19 -3.33
C GLU A 79 -16.35 -19.06 -3.20
N GLN A 80 -16.81 -17.95 -2.62
CA GLN A 80 -18.24 -17.69 -2.36
C GLN A 80 -19.01 -17.27 -3.62
N ASP A 81 -18.37 -16.57 -4.56
CA ASP A 81 -19.06 -15.91 -5.67
C ASP A 81 -19.34 -16.84 -6.84
N ARG A 82 -20.53 -17.46 -6.88
CA ARG A 82 -20.90 -18.42 -7.93
C ARG A 82 -21.12 -17.80 -9.31
N SER A 83 -21.16 -16.47 -9.42
CA SER A 83 -21.43 -15.78 -10.68
C SER A 83 -20.15 -15.60 -11.50
N VAL A 84 -20.26 -15.70 -12.84
CA VAL A 84 -19.14 -15.42 -13.75
C VAL A 84 -18.70 -13.97 -13.61
N VAL A 85 -19.64 -13.03 -13.57
CA VAL A 85 -19.34 -11.59 -13.46
C VAL A 85 -18.63 -11.27 -12.15
N GLY A 86 -19.14 -11.77 -11.01
CA GLY A 86 -18.52 -11.55 -9.71
C GLY A 86 -17.15 -12.22 -9.56
N THR A 87 -16.98 -13.41 -10.16
CA THR A 87 -15.67 -14.06 -10.28
C THR A 87 -14.68 -13.18 -11.04
N LEU A 88 -15.07 -12.59 -12.18
CA LEU A 88 -14.19 -11.72 -12.97
C LEU A 88 -13.85 -10.40 -12.24
N VAL A 89 -14.81 -9.80 -11.55
CA VAL A 89 -14.59 -8.59 -10.74
C VAL A 89 -13.58 -8.88 -9.62
N THR A 90 -13.78 -9.99 -8.90
CA THR A 90 -12.91 -10.36 -7.78
C THR A 90 -11.52 -10.79 -8.26
N LEU A 91 -11.42 -11.44 -9.43
CA LEU A 91 -10.14 -11.77 -10.05
C LEU A 91 -9.38 -10.51 -10.48
N SER A 92 -10.08 -9.47 -10.96
CA SER A 92 -9.48 -8.16 -11.24
C SER A 92 -8.94 -7.48 -9.98
N GLU A 93 -9.66 -7.60 -8.85
CA GLU A 93 -9.20 -7.12 -7.54
C GLU A 93 -7.90 -7.84 -7.13
N LEU A 94 -7.82 -9.16 -7.33
CA LEU A 94 -6.64 -9.98 -7.05
C LEU A 94 -5.42 -9.56 -7.88
N ASP A 95 -5.60 -9.43 -9.19
CA ASP A 95 -4.53 -9.04 -10.11
C ASP A 95 -4.03 -7.62 -9.82
N ARG A 96 -4.93 -6.70 -9.47
CA ARG A 96 -4.56 -5.34 -9.06
C ARG A 96 -3.67 -5.37 -7.81
N VAL A 97 -4.09 -6.08 -6.76
CA VAL A 97 -3.31 -6.24 -5.52
C VAL A 97 -1.94 -6.88 -5.78
N ALA A 98 -1.89 -7.91 -6.62
CA ALA A 98 -0.65 -8.56 -7.00
C ALA A 98 0.32 -7.61 -7.73
N ASN A 99 -0.20 -6.72 -8.58
CA ASN A 99 0.61 -5.75 -9.31
C ASN A 99 1.04 -4.54 -8.48
N GLU A 100 0.18 -4.07 -7.57
CA GLU A 100 0.47 -2.94 -6.67
C GLU A 100 1.54 -3.31 -5.64
N THR A 101 1.50 -4.53 -5.09
CA THR A 101 2.48 -4.98 -4.08
C THR A 101 3.88 -5.26 -4.65
N GLY A 102 4.02 -5.43 -5.98
CA GLY A 102 5.28 -5.81 -6.62
C GLY A 102 5.78 -7.22 -6.29
N SER A 103 5.15 -7.92 -5.34
CA SER A 103 5.51 -9.24 -4.85
C SER A 103 5.39 -10.30 -5.94
N GLN A 104 6.48 -11.03 -6.18
CA GLN A 104 6.47 -12.17 -7.11
C GLN A 104 5.53 -13.29 -6.60
N TYR A 105 5.44 -13.46 -5.28
CA TYR A 105 4.55 -14.44 -4.66
C TYR A 105 3.08 -14.13 -4.92
N HIS A 106 2.66 -12.87 -4.76
CA HIS A 106 1.26 -12.48 -5.01
C HIS A 106 0.87 -12.63 -6.47
N ARG A 107 1.79 -12.33 -7.41
CA ARG A 107 1.58 -12.56 -8.84
C ARG A 107 1.41 -14.04 -9.16
N LEU A 108 2.29 -14.89 -8.65
CA LEU A 108 2.18 -16.34 -8.83
C LEU A 108 0.86 -16.88 -8.27
N MET A 109 0.44 -16.39 -7.10
CA MET A 109 -0.84 -16.76 -6.49
C MET A 109 -2.03 -16.34 -7.36
N ALA A 110 -2.04 -15.12 -7.90
CA ALA A 110 -3.08 -14.64 -8.80
C ALA A 110 -3.18 -15.50 -10.07
N GLU A 111 -2.04 -15.82 -10.68
CA GLU A 111 -1.94 -16.71 -11.84
C GLU A 111 -2.48 -18.12 -11.54
N CYS A 112 -2.09 -18.70 -10.40
CA CYS A 112 -2.58 -20.02 -9.98
C CYS A 112 -4.10 -20.02 -9.77
N VAL A 113 -4.65 -18.98 -9.11
CA VAL A 113 -6.10 -18.86 -8.89
C VAL A 113 -6.84 -18.69 -10.22
N ALA A 114 -6.32 -17.89 -11.14
CA ALA A 114 -6.89 -17.74 -12.48
C ALA A 114 -6.94 -19.08 -13.24
N GLU A 115 -5.84 -19.82 -13.27
CA GLU A 115 -5.76 -21.14 -13.93
C GLU A 115 -6.68 -22.18 -13.26
N MET A 116 -6.86 -22.13 -11.94
CA MET A 116 -7.85 -22.96 -11.24
C MET A 116 -9.30 -22.63 -11.64
N LEU A 117 -9.64 -21.34 -11.79
CA LEU A 117 -10.96 -20.91 -12.23
C LEU A 117 -11.24 -21.29 -13.69
N VAL A 118 -10.22 -21.24 -14.55
CA VAL A 118 -10.30 -21.73 -15.94
C VAL A 118 -10.47 -23.25 -15.97
N SER A 119 -9.65 -23.98 -15.22
CA SER A 119 -9.66 -25.45 -15.20
C SER A 119 -10.95 -26.03 -14.63
N SER A 120 -11.58 -25.32 -13.70
CA SER A 120 -12.91 -25.69 -13.15
C SER A 120 -14.08 -25.26 -14.03
N GLY A 121 -13.82 -24.58 -15.16
CA GLY A 121 -14.85 -24.10 -16.09
C GLY A 121 -15.68 -22.92 -15.57
N ARG A 122 -15.26 -22.26 -14.48
CA ARG A 122 -15.96 -21.09 -13.92
C ARG A 122 -15.81 -19.85 -14.79
N ILE A 123 -14.66 -19.72 -15.46
CA ILE A 123 -14.39 -18.69 -16.47
C ILE A 123 -13.66 -19.32 -17.66
N THR A 124 -13.69 -18.65 -18.81
CA THR A 124 -12.90 -19.05 -19.98
C THR A 124 -11.49 -18.46 -19.91
N ARG A 125 -10.53 -19.08 -20.60
CA ARG A 125 -9.16 -18.54 -20.74
C ARG A 125 -9.15 -17.13 -21.34
N ARG A 126 -10.06 -16.84 -22.28
CA ARG A 126 -10.23 -15.49 -22.84
C ARG A 126 -10.65 -14.47 -21.78
N GLN A 127 -11.63 -14.79 -20.95
CA GLN A 127 -12.08 -13.90 -19.88
C GLN A 127 -10.99 -13.65 -18.83
N SER A 128 -10.18 -14.66 -18.52
CA SER A 128 -9.01 -14.49 -17.65
C SER A 128 -8.01 -13.49 -18.24
N GLN A 129 -7.68 -13.60 -19.53
CA GLN A 129 -6.76 -12.68 -20.22
C GLN A 129 -7.30 -11.25 -20.28
N GLU A 130 -8.61 -11.10 -20.53
CA GLU A 130 -9.29 -9.80 -20.55
C GLU A 130 -9.20 -9.12 -19.17
N VAL A 131 -9.42 -9.86 -18.08
CA VAL A 131 -9.29 -9.35 -16.71
C VAL A 131 -7.86 -8.88 -16.40
N THR A 132 -6.85 -9.69 -16.71
CA THR A 132 -5.45 -9.32 -16.47
C THR A 132 -5.05 -8.07 -17.26
N THR A 133 -5.47 -7.98 -18.52
CA THR A 133 -5.21 -6.80 -19.35
C THR A 133 -5.87 -5.56 -18.76
N MET A 134 -7.12 -5.67 -18.31
CA MET A 134 -7.83 -4.54 -17.69
C MET A 134 -7.21 -4.09 -16.36
N ALA A 135 -6.77 -5.04 -15.52
CA ALA A 135 -6.10 -4.72 -14.27
C ALA A 135 -4.76 -3.98 -14.50
N GLN A 136 -3.99 -4.38 -15.50
CA GLN A 136 -2.77 -3.69 -15.92
C GLN A 136 -3.05 -2.26 -16.37
N VAL A 137 -4.01 -2.06 -17.27
CA VAL A 137 -4.38 -0.73 -17.77
C VAL A 137 -4.89 0.18 -16.64
N SER A 138 -5.69 -0.35 -15.72
CA SER A 138 -6.16 0.42 -14.55
C SER A 138 -5.00 0.84 -13.65
N THR A 139 -4.05 -0.07 -13.40
CA THR A 139 -2.87 0.20 -12.57
C THR A 139 -1.99 1.27 -13.21
N GLU A 140 -1.74 1.18 -14.52
CA GLU A 140 -0.97 2.18 -15.28
C GLU A 140 -1.68 3.55 -15.31
N TYR A 141 -3.00 3.56 -15.46
CA TYR A 141 -3.79 4.79 -15.42
C TYR A 141 -3.74 5.45 -14.03
N GLN A 142 -3.88 4.68 -12.94
CA GLN A 142 -3.74 5.20 -11.58
C GLN A 142 -2.34 5.74 -11.31
N ARG A 143 -1.28 5.02 -11.72
CA ARG A 143 0.10 5.53 -11.63
C ARG A 143 0.27 6.84 -12.40
N SER A 144 -0.30 6.93 -13.59
CA SER A 144 -0.25 8.14 -14.41
C SER A 144 -0.99 9.31 -13.73
N LEU A 145 -2.13 9.05 -13.08
CA LEU A 145 -2.87 10.05 -12.31
C LEU A 145 -2.10 10.51 -11.07
N GLU A 146 -1.47 9.59 -10.36
CA GLU A 146 -0.63 9.91 -9.20
C GLU A 146 0.59 10.74 -9.59
N GLU A 147 1.25 10.37 -10.69
CA GLU A 147 2.36 11.13 -11.26
C GLU A 147 1.91 12.52 -11.70
N TRP A 148 0.76 12.62 -12.37
CA TRP A 148 0.19 13.90 -12.78
C TRP A 148 -0.19 14.78 -11.57
N GLY A 149 -0.80 14.18 -10.56
CA GLY A 149 -1.12 14.85 -9.29
C GLY A 149 0.12 15.25 -8.50
N ARG A 150 1.21 14.48 -8.57
CA ARG A 150 2.51 14.81 -7.98
C ARG A 150 3.13 16.02 -8.67
N LYS A 151 3.26 16.00 -10.00
CA LYS A 151 3.76 17.13 -10.80
C LYS A 151 2.98 18.42 -10.54
N ARG A 152 1.65 18.32 -10.42
CA ARG A 152 0.80 19.48 -10.12
C ARG A 152 1.01 20.02 -8.70
N ARG A 153 1.25 19.16 -7.71
CA ARG A 153 1.58 19.56 -6.32
C ARG A 153 2.96 20.21 -6.23
N GLU A 154 3.96 19.63 -6.89
CA GLU A 154 5.32 20.19 -6.98
C GLU A 154 5.30 21.58 -7.63
N GLN A 155 4.57 21.75 -8.73
CA GLN A 155 4.41 23.04 -9.37
C GLN A 155 3.75 24.07 -8.43
N ALA A 156 2.68 23.69 -7.73
CA ALA A 156 2.02 24.56 -6.76
C ALA A 156 2.93 24.95 -5.59
N LEU A 157 3.78 24.02 -5.11
CA LEU A 157 4.78 24.28 -4.08
C LEU A 157 5.87 25.22 -4.59
N GLY A 158 6.38 25.01 -5.80
CA GLY A 158 7.36 25.91 -6.43
C GLY A 158 6.83 27.33 -6.61
N ASP A 159 5.57 27.48 -7.02
CA ASP A 159 4.91 28.78 -7.12
C ASP A 159 4.76 29.46 -5.75
N MET A 160 4.37 28.68 -4.74
CA MET A 160 4.26 29.18 -3.37
C MET A 160 5.62 29.63 -2.82
N LEU A 161 6.66 28.85 -3.04
CA LEU A 161 8.04 29.17 -2.66
C LEU A 161 8.51 30.47 -3.30
N CYS A 162 8.34 30.62 -4.62
CA CYS A 162 8.70 31.84 -5.33
C CYS A 162 7.95 33.06 -4.79
N LYS A 163 6.67 32.91 -4.43
CA LYS A 163 5.90 33.98 -3.81
C LYS A 163 6.49 34.40 -2.46
N GLN A 164 6.87 33.44 -1.61
CA GLN A 164 7.49 33.72 -0.32
C GLN A 164 8.87 34.39 -0.45
N VAL A 165 9.71 33.91 -1.38
CA VAL A 165 11.00 34.55 -1.69
C VAL A 165 10.79 35.98 -2.18
N SER A 166 9.79 36.21 -3.04
CA SER A 166 9.48 37.55 -3.55
C SER A 166 9.08 38.51 -2.43
N ILE A 167 8.28 38.04 -1.47
CA ILE A 167 7.86 38.82 -0.30
C ILE A 167 9.05 39.15 0.61
N ARG A 168 9.96 38.19 0.85
CA ARG A 168 11.04 38.33 1.85
C ARG A 168 12.31 38.98 1.29
N PHE A 169 12.69 38.63 0.07
CA PHE A 169 13.99 38.98 -0.52
C PHE A 169 13.86 39.74 -1.85
N GLY A 170 12.63 39.96 -2.34
CA GLY A 170 12.35 40.70 -3.56
C GLY A 170 12.19 39.83 -4.81
N SER A 171 11.55 40.40 -5.83
CA SER A 171 11.18 39.68 -7.06
C SER A 171 12.37 39.22 -7.89
N GLY A 172 13.50 39.93 -7.85
CA GLY A 172 14.74 39.52 -8.55
C GLY A 172 15.28 38.19 -8.02
N VAL A 173 15.38 38.07 -6.69
CA VAL A 173 15.82 36.83 -6.01
C VAL A 173 14.82 35.70 -6.27
N ALA A 174 13.52 36.00 -6.28
CA ALA A 174 12.49 35.02 -6.60
C ALA A 174 12.59 34.49 -8.05
N ALA A 175 12.98 35.31 -9.01
CA ALA A 175 13.21 34.88 -10.39
C ALA A 175 14.44 33.97 -10.49
N GLU A 176 15.52 34.27 -9.77
CA GLU A 176 16.69 33.40 -9.71
C GLU A 176 16.37 32.05 -9.03
N VAL A 177 15.67 32.07 -7.90
CA VAL A 177 15.22 30.83 -7.24
C VAL A 177 14.32 30.03 -8.17
N ARG A 178 13.39 30.68 -8.90
CA ARG A 178 12.53 30.00 -9.89
C ARG A 178 13.35 29.28 -10.95
N ALA A 179 14.41 29.92 -11.47
CA ALA A 179 15.27 29.32 -12.47
C ALA A 179 16.01 28.09 -11.92
N LEU A 180 16.41 28.11 -10.65
CA LEU A 180 17.12 27.01 -10.01
C LEU A 180 16.19 25.83 -9.66
N ILE A 181 14.96 26.08 -9.23
CA ILE A 181 14.05 25.03 -8.77
C ILE A 181 13.35 24.25 -9.88
N VAL A 182 13.36 24.74 -11.13
CA VAL A 182 12.79 24.00 -12.28
C VAL A 182 13.44 22.62 -12.41
N ASP A 183 14.74 22.54 -12.15
CA ASP A 183 15.51 21.30 -12.21
C ASP A 183 15.44 20.47 -10.91
N MET A 184 14.86 21.01 -9.83
CA MET A 184 14.75 20.34 -8.51
C MET A 184 13.46 19.54 -8.32
N SER A 185 12.59 19.51 -9.34
CA SER A 185 11.22 19.00 -9.26
C SER A 185 11.13 17.52 -8.83
N GLU A 186 12.17 16.71 -9.05
CA GLU A 186 12.11 15.25 -8.87
C GLU A 186 12.71 14.72 -7.56
N SER A 187 13.42 15.53 -6.77
CA SER A 187 14.32 15.04 -5.70
C SER A 187 13.98 15.46 -4.27
N GLY A 188 12.79 16.03 -4.02
CA GLY A 188 12.43 16.55 -2.68
C GLY A 188 13.12 17.87 -2.32
N GLY A 189 13.99 18.40 -3.20
CA GLY A 189 14.70 19.65 -2.99
C GLY A 189 13.80 20.89 -2.80
N LEU A 190 12.54 20.86 -3.25
CA LEU A 190 11.59 21.94 -3.01
C LEU A 190 11.28 22.14 -1.52
N VAL A 191 11.24 21.07 -0.73
CA VAL A 191 11.01 21.16 0.72
C VAL A 191 12.23 21.75 1.42
N GLU A 192 13.43 21.32 1.05
CA GLU A 192 14.66 21.88 1.61
C GLU A 192 14.87 23.35 1.22
N ALA A 193 14.53 23.72 -0.02
CA ALA A 193 14.56 25.10 -0.47
C ALA A 193 13.55 25.96 0.33
N ALA A 194 12.37 25.43 0.66
CA ALA A 194 11.41 26.11 1.53
C ALA A 194 11.95 26.32 2.94
N SER A 195 12.62 25.32 3.53
CA SER A 195 13.30 25.46 4.83
C SER A 195 14.41 26.53 4.76
N ALA A 196 15.20 26.56 3.68
CA ALA A 196 16.25 27.55 3.49
C ALA A 196 15.70 28.99 3.42
N VAL A 197 14.51 29.22 2.84
CA VAL A 197 13.86 30.54 2.83
C VAL A 197 13.55 31.03 4.24
N VAL A 198 13.23 30.12 5.17
CA VAL A 198 12.97 30.47 6.58
C VAL A 198 14.28 30.79 7.30
N GLU A 199 15.30 29.94 7.12
CA GLU A 199 16.57 29.96 7.86
C GLU A 199 17.55 31.05 7.40
N CYS A 200 17.58 31.40 6.12
CA CYS A 200 18.55 32.36 5.58
C CYS A 200 18.18 33.80 5.94
N SER A 201 19.16 34.59 6.36
CA SER A 201 18.96 35.99 6.74
C SER A 201 19.16 36.94 5.57
N THR A 202 19.90 36.50 4.54
CA THR A 202 20.22 37.32 3.37
C THR A 202 19.86 36.61 2.05
N PRO A 203 19.66 37.37 0.96
CA PRO A 203 19.46 36.80 -0.39
C PRO A 203 20.61 35.90 -0.85
N ASP A 204 21.86 36.29 -0.60
CA ASP A 204 23.05 35.57 -1.07
C ASP A 204 23.21 34.21 -0.38
N GLU A 205 22.89 34.14 0.93
CA GLU A 205 22.86 32.87 1.67
C GLU A 205 21.83 31.91 1.08
N LEU A 206 20.62 32.40 0.79
CA LEU A 206 19.56 31.60 0.19
C LEU A 206 19.99 31.07 -1.18
N LEU A 207 20.46 31.94 -2.07
CA LEU A 207 20.86 31.56 -3.42
C LEU A 207 22.04 30.57 -3.42
N THR A 208 23.02 30.77 -2.54
CA THR A 208 24.15 29.84 -2.38
C THR A 208 23.67 28.46 -1.94
N ARG A 209 22.72 28.41 -1.01
CA ARG A 209 22.18 27.15 -0.49
C ARG A 209 21.33 26.42 -1.53
N VAL A 210 20.44 27.12 -2.22
CA VAL A 210 19.64 26.54 -3.32
C VAL A 210 20.53 26.04 -4.46
N ARG A 211 21.58 26.78 -4.84
CA ARG A 211 22.54 26.33 -5.88
C ARG A 211 23.28 25.05 -5.50
N ARG A 212 23.62 24.87 -4.22
CA ARG A 212 24.24 23.62 -3.73
C ARG A 212 23.27 22.45 -3.86
N MET A 213 21.98 22.66 -3.60
CA MET A 213 20.95 21.62 -3.73
C MET A 213 20.76 21.19 -5.20
N THR A 214 20.88 22.11 -6.15
CA THR A 214 20.83 21.77 -7.60
C THR A 214 22.09 21.07 -8.13
N SER A 215 23.21 21.12 -7.41
CA SER A 215 24.49 20.55 -7.85
C SER A 215 24.81 19.19 -7.23
N ALA A 216 23.95 18.70 -6.33
CA ALA A 216 24.07 17.42 -5.64
C ALA A 216 23.21 16.36 -6.32
#